data_AF-H0SRC2-F1
#
_entry.id   AF-H0SRC2-F1
#
_cell.length_a   1.000
_cell.length_b   1.000
_cell.length_c   1.000
_cell.angle_alpha   90.00
_cell.angle_beta   90.00
_cell.angle_gamma   90.00
#
_symmetry.space_group_name_H-M   'P 1'
#
loop_
_entity.id
_entity.type
_entity.pdbx_description
1 polymer ?
#
loop_
_entity_poly.entity_id
_entity_poly.type
_entity_poly.pdbx_seq_one_letter_code
_entity_poly.pdbx_strand_id
1 'polypeptide(L)'
;MEQSELFDLMAELELRGMKAAFDEIMANAVKRQHEPQHTIGELLTAEISEKQARSINCQLTIAKLPLARDLGDFQFEARRSTRLWCAISPLGASSLSSVTPS
;
A
#
# COMPACT_ATOMS: atom_id res chain seq x y z
N MET A 1 -35.59 -4.37 -14.80
CA MET A 1 -34.86 -4.46 -13.52
C MET A 1 -34.88 -3.10 -12.88
N GLU A 2 -35.21 -3.05 -11.60
CA GLU A 2 -35.13 -1.83 -10.79
C GLU A 2 -33.70 -1.59 -10.29
N GLN A 3 -33.35 -0.34 -9.97
CA GLN A 3 -32.01 -0.01 -9.44
C GLN A 3 -31.72 -0.73 -8.11
N SER A 4 -32.75 -0.99 -7.30
CA SER A 4 -32.64 -1.74 -6.05
C SER A 4 -32.19 -3.18 -6.29
N GLU A 5 -32.79 -3.88 -7.26
CA GLU A 5 -32.41 -5.26 -7.61
C GLU A 5 -30.95 -5.34 -8.07
N LEU A 6 -30.48 -4.31 -8.79
CA LEU A 6 -29.09 -4.24 -9.21
C LEU A 6 -28.13 -4.07 -8.02
N PHE A 7 -28.47 -3.26 -7.02
CA PHE A 7 -27.67 -3.11 -5.82
C PHE A 7 -27.64 -4.35 -4.94
N ASP A 8 -28.72 -5.14 -4.93
CA ASP A 8 -28.78 -6.41 -4.23
C ASP A 8 -27.87 -7.45 -4.90
N LEU A 9 -27.93 -7.57 -6.24
CA LEU A 9 -27.02 -8.43 -7.01
C LEU A 9 -25.56 -8.00 -6.87
N MET A 10 -25.27 -6.70 -6.88
CA MET A 10 -23.92 -6.19 -6.62
C MET A 10 -23.44 -6.52 -5.20
N ALA A 11 -24.33 -6.51 -4.22
CA ALA A 11 -23.99 -6.91 -2.85
C ALA A 11 -23.71 -8.41 -2.75
N GLU A 12 -24.50 -9.25 -3.42
CA GLU A 12 -24.31 -10.70 -3.48
C GLU A 12 -22.98 -11.08 -4.15
N LEU A 13 -22.60 -10.36 -5.21
CA LEU A 13 -21.31 -10.54 -5.90
C LEU A 13 -20.12 -9.85 -5.20
N GLU A 14 -20.35 -9.24 -4.03
CA GLU A 14 -19.38 -8.44 -3.27
C GLU A 14 -18.70 -7.30 -4.06
N LEU A 15 -19.40 -6.73 -5.05
CA LEU A 15 -18.91 -5.68 -5.95
C LEU A 15 -18.91 -4.31 -5.27
N ARG A 16 -18.07 -4.15 -4.25
CA ARG A 16 -18.08 -2.97 -3.37
C ARG A 16 -17.63 -1.70 -4.10
N GLY A 17 -16.67 -1.82 -5.02
CA GLY A 17 -16.15 -0.69 -5.79
C GLY A 17 -17.19 -0.21 -6.80
N MET A 18 -17.85 -1.14 -7.50
CA MET A 18 -18.95 -0.80 -8.42
C MET A 18 -20.10 -0.14 -7.67
N LYS A 19 -20.52 -0.70 -6.54
CA LYS A 19 -21.63 -0.17 -5.74
C LYS A 19 -21.34 1.25 -5.24
N ALA A 20 -20.11 1.54 -4.82
CA ALA A 20 -19.72 2.86 -4.33
C ALA A 20 -19.62 3.91 -5.44
N ALA A 21 -19.18 3.52 -6.64
CA ALA A 21 -18.99 4.43 -7.78
C ALA A 21 -20.20 4.53 -8.72
N PHE A 22 -21.25 3.72 -8.49
CA PHE A 22 -22.37 3.55 -9.42
C PHE A 22 -23.08 4.88 -9.75
N ASP A 23 -23.50 5.64 -8.74
CA ASP A 23 -24.29 6.86 -8.96
C ASP A 23 -23.48 7.93 -9.71
N GLU A 24 -22.18 8.05 -9.40
CA GLU A 24 -21.29 9.00 -10.07
C GLU A 24 -21.04 8.63 -11.54
N ILE A 25 -20.70 7.36 -11.79
CA ILE A 25 -20.43 6.86 -13.15
C ILE A 25 -21.70 6.93 -14.00
N MET A 26 -22.86 6.55 -13.46
CA MET A 26 -24.13 6.64 -14.18
C MET A 26 -24.52 8.09 -14.47
N ALA A 27 -24.34 9.02 -13.52
CA ALA A 27 -24.57 10.44 -13.76
C ALA A 27 -23.66 11.00 -14.88
N ASN A 28 -22.41 10.55 -14.95
CA ASN A 28 -21.47 10.94 -15.99
C ASN A 28 -21.81 10.31 -17.35
N ALA A 29 -22.21 9.03 -17.35
CA ALA A 29 -22.66 8.31 -18.55
C ALA A 29 -23.85 8.98 -19.23
N VAL A 30 -24.84 9.42 -18.44
CA VAL A 30 -26.01 10.14 -18.95
C VAL A 30 -25.64 11.51 -19.51
N LYS A 31 -24.78 12.27 -18.80
CA LYS A 31 -24.36 13.62 -19.23
C LYS A 31 -23.56 13.63 -20.53
N ARG A 32 -22.74 12.59 -20.75
CA ARG A 32 -21.78 12.53 -21.86
C ARG A 32 -22.19 11.55 -22.96
N GLN A 33 -23.36 10.90 -22.82
CA GLN A 33 -23.82 9.82 -23.71
C GLN A 33 -22.73 8.78 -23.96
N HIS A 34 -22.09 8.32 -22.88
CA HIS A 34 -21.04 7.31 -23.00
C HIS A 34 -21.62 6.01 -23.57
N GLU A 35 -20.90 5.43 -24.53
CA GLU A 35 -21.19 4.09 -25.03
C GLU A 35 -21.26 3.12 -23.84
N PRO A 36 -22.25 2.20 -23.79
CA PRO A 36 -22.44 1.30 -22.66
C PRO A 36 -21.17 0.52 -22.26
N GLN A 37 -20.33 0.20 -23.25
CA GLN A 37 -19.03 -0.46 -23.04
C GLN A 37 -18.08 0.36 -22.18
N HIS A 38 -18.10 1.68 -22.33
CA HIS A 38 -17.26 2.59 -21.56
C HIS A 38 -17.71 2.67 -20.11
N THR A 39 -19.02 2.83 -19.87
CA THR A 39 -19.62 2.84 -18.53
C THR A 39 -19.33 1.53 -17.78
N ILE A 40 -19.46 0.38 -18.45
CA ILE A 40 -19.11 -0.92 -17.87
C ILE A 40 -17.61 -0.99 -17.55
N GLY A 41 -16.75 -0.48 -18.45
CA GLY A 41 -15.31 -0.42 -18.23
C GLY A 41 -14.92 0.41 -17.01
N GLU A 42 -15.55 1.57 -16.81
CA GLU A 42 -15.32 2.42 -15.64
C GLU A 42 -15.75 1.72 -14.34
N LEU A 43 -16.92 1.08 -14.34
CA LEU A 43 -17.40 0.31 -13.19
C LEU A 43 -16.45 -0.85 -12.85
N LEU A 44 -16.01 -1.62 -13.84
CA LEU A 44 -15.05 -2.71 -13.63
C LEU A 44 -13.69 -2.20 -13.13
N THR A 45 -13.24 -1.05 -13.61
CA THR A 45 -12.00 -0.42 -13.15
C THR A 45 -12.11 -0.01 -11.68
N ALA A 46 -13.25 0.56 -11.28
CA ALA A 46 -13.52 0.89 -9.88
C ALA A 46 -13.47 -0.37 -8.99
N GLU A 47 -14.07 -1.47 -9.42
CA GLU A 47 -14.02 -2.74 -8.69
C GLU A 47 -12.61 -3.29 -8.49
N ILE A 48 -11.80 -3.27 -9.55
CA ILE A 48 -10.41 -3.74 -9.50
C ILE A 48 -9.61 -2.89 -8.51
N SER A 49 -9.78 -1.57 -8.54
CA SER A 49 -9.09 -0.66 -7.62
C SER A 49 -9.44 -0.92 -6.15
N GLU A 50 -10.72 -1.17 -5.86
CA GLU A 50 -11.21 -1.49 -4.51
C GLU A 50 -10.66 -2.85 -4.03
N LYS A 51 -10.64 -3.86 -4.91
CA LYS A 51 -10.05 -5.18 -4.59
C LYS A 51 -8.56 -5.09 -4.32
N GLN A 52 -7.84 -4.27 -5.08
CA GLN A 52 -6.40 -4.03 -4.85
C GLN A 52 -6.17 -3.32 -3.53
N ALA A 53 -6.93 -2.26 -3.23
CA ALA A 53 -6.85 -1.55 -1.96
C ALA A 53 -7.12 -2.47 -0.77
N ARG A 54 -8.14 -3.32 -0.84
CA ARG A 54 -8.42 -4.32 0.20
C ARG A 54 -7.30 -5.34 0.35
N SER A 55 -6.74 -5.83 -0.76
CA SER A 55 -5.62 -6.78 -0.72
C SER A 55 -4.39 -6.19 -0.03
N ILE A 56 -4.03 -4.95 -0.38
CA ILE A 56 -2.93 -4.22 0.27
C ILE A 56 -3.21 -4.06 1.77
N ASN A 57 -4.41 -3.62 2.14
CA ASN A 57 -4.79 -3.45 3.54
C ASN A 57 -4.73 -4.77 4.32
N CYS A 58 -5.20 -5.88 3.73
CA CYS A 58 -5.08 -7.21 4.31
C CYS A 58 -3.62 -7.61 4.52
N GLN A 59 -2.76 -7.42 3.52
CA GLN A 59 -1.33 -7.74 3.61
C GLN A 59 -0.63 -6.91 4.70
N LEU A 60 -0.90 -5.61 4.78
CA LEU A 60 -0.36 -4.73 5.82
C LEU A 60 -0.82 -5.18 7.22
N THR A 61 -2.10 -5.55 7.35
CA THR A 61 -2.67 -6.05 8.61
C THR A 61 -2.02 -7.38 9.03
N ILE A 62 -1.86 -8.32 8.10
CA ILE A 62 -1.18 -9.61 8.36
C ILE A 62 0.27 -9.38 8.77
N ALA A 63 0.97 -8.47 8.08
CA ALA A 63 2.34 -8.11 8.40
C ALA A 63 2.49 -7.31 9.70
N LYS A 64 1.37 -6.93 10.36
CA LYS A 64 1.33 -6.04 11.52
C LYS A 64 2.10 -4.73 11.28
N LEU A 65 2.16 -4.31 10.02
CA LEU A 65 2.81 -3.05 9.66
C LEU A 65 1.88 -1.92 10.10
N PRO A 66 2.36 -0.97 10.90
CA PRO A 66 1.54 0.17 11.30
C PRO A 66 1.11 0.92 10.04
N LEU A 67 -0.20 1.15 9.90
CA LEU A 67 -0.69 2.07 8.89
C LEU A 67 -0.13 3.46 9.21
N ALA A 68 0.02 4.34 8.23
CA ALA A 68 0.66 5.66 8.44
C ALA A 68 0.03 6.50 9.58
N ARG A 69 -1.22 6.19 9.97
CA ARG A 69 -1.92 6.81 11.10
C ARG A 69 -1.51 6.29 12.48
N ASP A 70 -0.91 5.10 12.55
CA ASP A 70 -0.52 4.41 13.80
C ASP A 70 1.00 4.51 14.08
N LEU A 71 1.72 5.34 13.33
CA LEU A 71 3.17 5.55 13.53
C LEU A 71 3.51 6.16 14.90
N GLY A 72 2.56 6.87 15.52
CA GLY A 72 2.75 7.49 16.84
C GLY A 72 2.90 6.48 17.98
N ASP A 73 2.25 5.33 17.87
CA ASP A 73 2.27 4.28 18.89
C ASP A 73 3.24 3.14 18.56
N PHE A 74 3.94 3.22 17.42
CA PHE A 74 4.90 2.22 17.00
C PHE A 74 6.20 2.33 17.82
N GLN A 75 6.38 1.42 18.76
CA GLN A 75 7.63 1.33 19.51
C GLN A 75 8.69 0.60 18.68
N PHE A 76 9.65 1.36 18.16
CA PHE A 76 10.88 0.80 17.61
C PHE A 76 11.69 0.21 18.77
N GLU A 77 11.61 -1.10 18.98
CA GLU A 77 12.55 -1.76 19.89
C GLU A 77 13.96 -1.46 19.39
N ALA A 78 14.72 -0.69 20.17
CA ALA A 78 16.11 -0.37 19.90
C ALA A 78 16.96 -1.65 20.05
N ARG A 79 16.84 -2.56 19.08
CA ARG A 79 17.73 -3.70 18.93
C ARG A 79 19.04 -3.14 18.44
N ARG A 80 19.86 -2.69 19.40
CA ARG A 80 21.23 -2.27 19.19
C ARG A 80 21.92 -3.43 18.46
N SER A 81 22.15 -3.27 17.15
CA SER A 81 22.97 -4.18 16.37
C SER A 81 24.44 -3.95 16.76
N THR A 82 24.76 -4.26 18.00
CA THR A 82 26.14 -4.48 18.45
C THR A 82 26.47 -5.91 18.09
N ARG A 83 26.78 -6.15 16.82
CA ARG A 83 27.70 -7.22 16.40
C ARG A 83 28.05 -7.03 14.93
N LEU A 84 29.34 -6.76 14.71
CA LEU A 84 30.10 -6.98 13.47
C LEU A 84 30.18 -5.84 12.44
N TRP A 85 30.42 -4.58 12.86
CA TRP A 85 31.14 -3.61 12.00
C TRP A 85 32.61 -3.39 12.44
N CYS A 86 33.16 -4.19 13.36
CA CYS A 86 34.59 -4.10 13.69
C CYS A 86 35.51 -4.97 12.80
N ALA A 87 34.97 -5.72 11.82
CA ALA A 87 35.79 -6.64 11.01
C ALA A 87 36.27 -6.05 9.66
N ILE A 88 36.01 -4.76 9.36
CA ILE A 88 36.47 -4.10 8.13
C ILE A 88 37.57 -3.08 8.46
N SER A 89 38.65 -3.54 9.09
CA SER A 89 39.91 -2.78 9.10
C SER A 89 41.00 -3.73 8.62
N PRO A 90 41.57 -3.52 7.41
CA PRO A 90 42.70 -4.30 6.99
C PRO A 90 43.92 -3.86 7.80
N LEU A 91 44.53 -4.84 8.45
CA LEU A 91 45.85 -4.75 9.05
C LEU A 91 46.87 -4.51 7.92
N GLY A 92 47.66 -3.44 8.03
CA GLY A 92 48.80 -3.12 7.17
C GLY A 92 48.88 -1.60 6.92
N ALA A 93 49.97 -0.89 7.16
CA ALA A 93 51.35 -1.25 7.41
C ALA A 93 52.06 -0.03 8.04
N SER A 94 53.19 -0.27 8.73
CA SER A 94 54.46 0.49 8.73
C SER A 94 54.41 2.04 8.79
N SER A 95 55.21 2.79 9.56
CA SER A 95 56.48 2.55 10.25
C SER A 95 56.99 3.90 10.80
N LEU A 96 57.75 3.85 11.90
CA LEU A 96 58.88 4.73 12.27
C LEU A 96 58.66 6.25 12.40
N SER A 97 58.79 6.77 13.63
CA SER A 97 59.97 7.58 13.96
C SER A 97 60.12 7.74 15.47
N SER A 98 61.31 7.38 15.94
CA SER A 98 61.83 7.51 17.29
C SER A 98 62.14 8.98 17.62
N VAL A 99 61.65 9.47 18.76
CA VAL A 99 62.21 10.64 19.45
C VAL A 99 62.56 10.20 20.87
N THR A 100 63.86 10.08 21.14
CA THR A 100 64.40 10.01 22.50
C THR A 100 65.09 11.33 22.82
N PRO A 101 65.02 11.83 24.07
CA PRO A 101 65.54 13.13 24.45
C PRO A 101 66.96 13.04 25.02
N SER A 102 67.80 14.04 24.72
CA SER A 102 68.85 14.63 25.60
C SER A 102 69.40 15.88 24.93
#